data_AF-A0A2V8NW44-F1
#
_entry.id   AF-A0A2V8NW44-F1
#
_cell.length_a   1.000
_cell.length_b   1.000
_cell.length_c   1.000
_cell.angle_alpha   90.00
_cell.angle_beta   90.00
_cell.angle_gamma   90.00
#
_symmetry.space_group_name_H-M   'P 1'
#
loop_
_entity.id
_entity.type
_entity.pdbx_description
1 polymer ?
#
loop_
_entity_poly.entity_id
_entity_poly.type
_entity_poly.pdbx_seq_one_letter_code
_entity_poly.pdbx_strand_id
1 'polypeptide(L)'
;MRSRRYPRRTGHGKHRSLYAVCPGNQAPPRDTLLAATPDAQAGQKLFEVIGCNICHVESITTAPAGTVLTGGVFIVPDALGGKIIHPFSDFLLHDVGTGDGIVQTGPQDTAEKLRTVPLWGLRMKARFMHDLTSLTIEDAIRRHQGEAKHVERRFKGLTDIEKQQLIAFLMSL
;
A
#
# COMPACT_ATOMS: atom_id res chain seq x y z
N MET A 1 2.37 -22.04 -62.07
CA MET A 1 2.12 -22.16 -60.62
C MET A 1 3.43 -22.03 -59.86
N ARG A 2 3.76 -20.84 -59.34
CA ARG A 2 5.00 -20.59 -58.57
C ARG A 2 4.64 -20.39 -57.10
N SER A 3 5.04 -21.35 -56.27
CA SER A 3 4.93 -21.35 -54.81
C SER A 3 5.80 -20.24 -54.20
N ARG A 4 5.17 -19.29 -53.50
CA ARG A 4 5.86 -18.31 -52.64
C ARG A 4 6.05 -18.94 -51.25
N ARG A 5 7.30 -19.29 -50.93
CA ARG A 5 7.72 -19.62 -49.56
C ARG A 5 7.87 -18.33 -48.75
N TYR A 6 7.22 -18.27 -47.58
CA TYR A 6 7.40 -17.22 -46.59
C TYR A 6 8.57 -17.58 -45.66
N PRO A 7 9.51 -16.66 -45.35
CA PRO A 7 10.58 -16.95 -44.39
C PRO A 7 10.05 -16.86 -42.95
N ARG A 8 10.46 -17.82 -42.11
CA ARG A 8 10.21 -17.83 -40.66
C ARG A 8 11.11 -16.79 -39.98
N ARG A 9 10.52 -15.82 -39.27
CA ARG A 9 11.25 -14.91 -38.38
C ARG A 9 11.70 -15.65 -37.12
N THR A 10 13.01 -15.78 -36.94
CA THR A 10 13.68 -16.13 -35.68
C THR A 10 13.93 -14.87 -34.85
N GLY A 11 13.86 -14.99 -33.52
CA GLY A 11 14.37 -13.99 -32.57
C GLY A 11 13.29 -13.12 -31.89
N HIS A 12 12.81 -13.56 -30.72
CA HIS A 12 12.12 -12.69 -29.77
C HIS A 12 13.14 -12.22 -28.72
N GLY A 13 13.73 -11.05 -28.95
CA GLY A 13 14.39 -10.28 -27.90
C GLY A 13 13.31 -9.72 -26.96
N LYS A 14 13.36 -10.11 -25.69
CA LYS A 14 12.46 -9.58 -24.65
C LYS A 14 12.83 -8.13 -24.34
N HIS A 15 12.27 -7.18 -25.07
CA HIS A 15 12.16 -5.81 -24.57
C HIS A 15 11.09 -5.81 -23.48
N ARG A 16 11.52 -5.65 -22.22
CA ARG A 16 10.62 -5.40 -21.09
C ARG A 16 9.95 -4.04 -21.31
N SER A 17 8.66 -4.07 -21.62
CA SER A 17 7.80 -2.89 -21.65
C SER A 17 7.74 -2.25 -20.26
N LEU A 18 7.84 -0.92 -20.20
CA LEU A 18 7.80 -0.08 -19.00
C LEU A 18 6.42 -0.02 -18.32
N TYR A 19 5.43 -0.72 -18.86
CA TYR A 19 4.12 -0.90 -18.24
C TYR A 19 4.03 -2.32 -17.71
N ALA A 20 4.48 -2.52 -16.47
CA ALA A 20 4.24 -3.74 -15.74
C ALA A 20 2.72 -3.82 -15.43
N VAL A 21 1.96 -4.44 -16.32
CA VAL A 21 0.62 -4.95 -15.99
C VAL A 21 0.83 -5.95 -14.85
N CYS A 22 0.29 -5.63 -13.68
CA CYS A 22 0.33 -6.55 -12.53
C CYS A 22 -0.36 -7.85 -12.95
N PRO A 23 0.32 -9.01 -12.92
CA PRO A 23 -0.38 -10.29 -12.97
C PRO A 23 -1.42 -10.29 -11.85
N GLY A 24 -2.66 -10.68 -12.11
CA GLY A 24 -3.80 -10.53 -11.17
C GLY A 24 -3.67 -11.28 -9.83
N ASN A 25 -2.53 -11.89 -9.56
CA ASN A 25 -2.18 -12.61 -8.34
C ASN A 25 -0.99 -12.03 -7.57
N GLN A 26 -0.46 -10.86 -7.96
CA GLN A 26 0.69 -10.23 -7.30
C GLN A 26 0.32 -8.84 -6.80
N ALA A 27 0.90 -8.48 -5.66
CA ALA A 27 0.90 -7.12 -5.15
C ALA A 27 1.43 -6.15 -6.22
N PRO A 28 0.83 -4.95 -6.36
CA PRO A 28 1.42 -3.92 -7.20
C PRO A 28 2.88 -3.66 -6.83
N PRO A 29 3.79 -3.62 -7.80
CA PRO A 29 5.19 -3.36 -7.50
C PRO A 29 5.39 -1.90 -7.10
N ARG A 30 6.28 -1.69 -6.13
CA ARG A 30 6.86 -0.38 -5.81
C ARG A 30 7.59 0.17 -7.04
N ASP A 31 7.45 1.46 -7.31
CA ASP A 31 8.27 2.15 -8.31
C ASP A 31 9.70 2.31 -7.78
N THR A 32 10.61 1.45 -8.25
CA THR A 32 11.99 1.41 -7.77
C THR A 32 12.82 2.61 -8.24
N LEU A 33 12.45 3.25 -9.35
CA LEU A 33 13.16 4.42 -9.86
C LEU A 33 12.82 5.64 -9.00
N LEU A 34 11.53 5.85 -8.72
CA LEU A 34 11.09 6.92 -7.85
C LEU A 34 11.58 6.71 -6.41
N ALA A 35 11.49 5.48 -5.89
CA ALA A 35 11.98 5.14 -4.55
C ALA A 35 13.50 5.38 -4.36
N ALA A 36 14.29 5.33 -5.43
CA ALA A 36 15.73 5.58 -5.39
C ALA A 36 16.11 7.07 -5.37
N THR A 37 15.16 7.98 -5.59
CA THR A 37 15.41 9.42 -5.57
C THR A 37 15.74 9.91 -4.16
N PRO A 38 16.58 10.96 -4.00
CA PRO A 38 16.86 11.54 -2.69
C PRO A 38 15.59 11.99 -1.96
N ASP A 39 14.61 12.53 -2.70
CA ASP A 39 13.35 12.99 -2.12
C ASP A 39 12.49 11.84 -1.58
N ALA A 40 12.37 10.73 -2.30
CA ALA A 40 11.63 9.57 -1.79
C ALA A 40 12.34 8.90 -0.60
N GLN A 41 13.68 8.92 -0.57
CA GLN A 41 14.43 8.42 0.59
C GLN A 41 14.28 9.33 1.82
N ALA A 42 14.28 10.65 1.63
CA ALA A 42 13.96 11.60 2.69
C ALA A 42 12.52 11.44 3.16
N GLY A 43 11.58 11.26 2.22
CA GLY A 43 10.17 11.01 2.50
C GLY A 43 9.91 9.75 3.31
N GLN A 44 10.62 8.65 3.03
CA GLN A 44 10.53 7.42 3.82
C GLN A 44 10.96 7.66 5.27
N LYS A 45 12.05 8.43 5.49
CA LYS A 45 12.47 8.81 6.85
C LYS A 45 11.41 9.67 7.53
N LEU A 46 10.85 10.64 6.83
CA LEU A 46 9.77 11.49 7.36
C LEU A 46 8.54 10.65 7.75
N PHE A 47 8.16 9.67 6.93
CA PHE A 47 7.05 8.76 7.20
C PHE A 47 7.20 8.04 8.55
N GLU A 48 8.41 7.60 8.88
CA GLU A 48 8.74 7.00 10.18
C GLU A 48 8.76 8.05 11.30
N VAL A 49 9.44 9.18 11.09
CA VAL A 49 9.62 10.22 12.11
C VAL A 49 8.31 10.85 12.57
N ILE A 50 7.38 11.13 11.64
CA ILE A 50 6.08 11.72 12.00
C ILE A 50 5.14 10.67 12.60
N GLY A 51 5.38 9.39 12.36
CA GLY A 51 4.66 8.25 12.94
C GLY A 51 3.61 7.62 12.03
N CYS A 52 3.67 7.80 10.70
CA CYS A 52 2.76 7.11 9.79
C CYS A 52 2.91 5.59 9.87
N ASN A 53 4.14 5.12 10.13
CA ASN A 53 4.49 3.71 10.28
C ASN A 53 3.88 3.02 11.52
N ILE A 54 3.22 3.76 12.42
CA ILE A 54 2.54 3.17 13.59
C ILE A 54 1.43 2.22 13.13
N CYS A 55 0.63 2.64 12.14
CA CYS A 55 -0.40 1.79 11.53
C CYS A 55 0.04 1.29 10.15
N HIS A 56 0.75 2.11 9.37
CA HIS A 56 1.24 1.74 8.05
C HIS A 56 2.62 1.07 8.11
N VAL A 57 2.73 -0.04 8.85
CA VAL A 57 4.00 -0.76 9.06
C VAL A 57 4.58 -1.28 7.75
N GLU A 58 5.89 -1.04 7.52
CA GLU A 58 6.55 -1.34 6.24
C GLU A 58 6.40 -2.80 5.82
N SER A 59 6.54 -3.73 6.77
CA SER A 59 6.50 -5.16 6.49
C SER A 59 5.80 -5.95 7.58
N ILE A 60 5.25 -7.08 7.17
CA ILE A 60 4.75 -8.11 8.08
C ILE A 60 5.22 -9.49 7.59
N THR A 61 5.44 -10.40 8.53
CA THR A 61 5.69 -11.81 8.23
C THR A 61 4.37 -12.56 8.33
N THR A 62 3.96 -13.20 7.25
CA THR A 62 2.76 -14.05 7.25
C THR A 62 2.95 -15.25 8.18
N ALA A 63 1.83 -15.79 8.67
CA ALA A 63 1.84 -16.96 9.53
C ALA A 63 2.63 -18.13 8.88
N PRO A 64 3.32 -19.00 9.65
CA PRO A 64 4.02 -20.15 9.11
C PRO A 64 3.12 -21.05 8.26
N ALA A 65 3.71 -21.76 7.29
CA ALA A 65 3.00 -22.79 6.55
C ALA A 65 2.47 -23.87 7.52
N GLY A 66 1.25 -24.36 7.26
CA GLY A 66 0.56 -25.29 8.15
C GLY A 66 -0.17 -24.63 9.33
N THR A 67 -0.06 -23.30 9.52
CA THR A 67 -0.88 -22.60 10.53
C THR A 67 -2.36 -22.76 10.20
N VAL A 68 -3.14 -23.17 11.20
CA VAL A 68 -4.58 -23.36 11.09
C VAL A 68 -5.29 -22.08 11.52
N LEU A 69 -6.03 -21.46 10.61
CA LEU A 69 -6.79 -20.23 10.80
C LEU A 69 -8.28 -20.47 10.60
N THR A 70 -9.11 -19.49 10.98
CA THR A 70 -10.57 -19.50 10.75
C THR A 70 -11.23 -20.78 11.30
N GLY A 71 -10.89 -21.16 12.53
CA GLY A 71 -11.48 -22.31 13.21
C GLY A 71 -11.25 -23.67 12.53
N GLY A 72 -10.18 -23.83 11.73
CA GLY A 72 -9.88 -25.07 11.02
C GLY A 72 -10.16 -25.03 9.52
N VAL A 73 -10.83 -23.98 9.03
CA VAL A 73 -11.28 -23.90 7.63
C VAL A 73 -10.13 -23.55 6.67
N PHE A 74 -9.11 -22.86 7.16
CA PHE A 74 -7.98 -22.45 6.33
C PHE A 74 -6.66 -22.91 6.93
N ILE A 75 -5.88 -23.65 6.15
CA ILE A 75 -4.51 -24.03 6.47
C ILE A 75 -3.60 -23.21 5.56
N VAL A 76 -2.67 -22.46 6.14
CA VAL A 76 -1.75 -21.60 5.39
C VAL A 76 -0.88 -22.46 4.48
N PRO A 77 -0.96 -22.35 3.14
CA PRO A 77 -0.12 -23.12 2.24
C PRO A 77 1.32 -22.59 2.19
N ASP A 78 2.27 -23.39 1.73
CA ASP A 78 3.69 -23.00 1.58
C ASP A 78 3.91 -21.73 0.73
N ALA A 79 3.01 -21.51 -0.22
CA ALA A 79 3.02 -20.33 -1.07
C ALA A 79 2.79 -19.04 -0.26
N LEU A 80 2.03 -19.11 0.84
CA LEU A 80 1.70 -17.96 1.70
C LEU A 80 2.44 -18.00 3.03
N GLY A 81 2.97 -19.15 3.45
CA GLY A 81 3.54 -19.31 4.78
C GLY A 81 4.91 -18.67 4.96
N GLY A 82 5.11 -17.96 6.09
CA GLY A 82 6.40 -17.41 6.50
C GLY A 82 7.02 -16.42 5.51
N LYS A 83 6.20 -15.72 4.73
CA LYS A 83 6.64 -14.74 3.73
C LYS A 83 6.69 -13.37 4.37
N ILE A 84 7.78 -12.64 4.12
CA ILE A 84 7.83 -11.21 4.38
C ILE A 84 7.12 -10.52 3.22
N ILE A 85 6.09 -9.74 3.53
CA ILE A 85 5.40 -8.88 2.57
C ILE A 85 5.53 -7.43 3.01
N HIS A 86 5.43 -6.50 2.05
CA HIS A 86 5.61 -5.05 2.29
C HIS A 86 4.32 -4.26 2.00
N PRO A 87 3.27 -4.44 2.81
CA PRO A 87 1.98 -3.83 2.55
C PRO A 87 1.92 -2.35 2.95
N PHE A 88 2.84 -1.87 3.80
CA PHE A 88 2.70 -0.58 4.48
C PHE A 88 1.35 -0.49 5.21
N SER A 89 1.04 -1.52 6.00
CA SER A 89 -0.19 -1.68 6.78
C SER A 89 -0.04 -2.81 7.78
N ASP A 90 -0.63 -2.63 8.96
CA ASP A 90 -0.77 -3.63 10.01
C ASP A 90 -2.06 -4.47 9.87
N PHE A 91 -2.95 -4.09 8.96
CA PHE A 91 -4.29 -4.65 8.76
C PHE A 91 -5.18 -4.67 10.01
N LEU A 92 -4.87 -3.88 11.04
CA LEU A 92 -5.66 -3.75 12.26
C LEU A 92 -6.77 -2.69 12.08
N LEU A 93 -7.71 -2.67 13.02
CA LEU A 93 -8.81 -1.71 13.06
C LEU A 93 -8.41 -0.49 13.89
N HIS A 94 -8.50 0.68 13.28
CA HIS A 94 -8.12 1.95 13.90
C HIS A 94 -9.21 3.00 13.75
N ASP A 95 -9.39 3.79 14.81
CA ASP A 95 -10.23 4.98 14.77
C ASP A 95 -9.38 6.16 14.27
N VAL A 96 -9.54 6.50 12.99
CA VAL A 96 -8.93 7.69 12.38
C VAL A 96 -9.94 8.84 12.23
N GLY A 97 -11.06 8.79 12.96
CA GLY A 97 -12.12 9.80 13.00
C GLY A 97 -13.00 9.85 11.75
N THR A 98 -13.02 8.76 10.99
CA THR A 98 -13.85 8.60 9.80
C THR A 98 -14.59 7.27 9.86
N GLY A 99 -15.20 6.94 11.00
CA GLY A 99 -16.10 5.80 11.13
C GLY A 99 -17.24 5.83 10.11
N ASP A 100 -17.72 4.67 9.70
CA ASP A 100 -18.96 4.54 8.90
C ASP A 100 -20.18 4.12 9.76
N GLY A 101 -19.98 3.94 11.07
CA GLY A 101 -21.01 3.55 12.01
C GLY A 101 -21.37 2.05 11.95
N ILE A 102 -20.66 1.25 11.16
CA ILE A 102 -20.94 -0.18 10.98
C ILE A 102 -20.07 -0.99 11.94
N VAL A 103 -20.71 -1.57 12.94
CA VAL A 103 -20.06 -2.47 13.91
C VAL A 103 -19.46 -3.66 13.18
N GLN A 104 -18.14 -3.84 13.31
CA GLN A 104 -17.43 -5.01 12.80
C GLN A 104 -17.48 -6.15 13.83
N THR A 105 -16.95 -7.32 13.48
CA THR A 105 -16.85 -8.44 14.42
C THR A 105 -16.10 -8.01 15.68
N GLY A 106 -16.80 -7.89 16.81
CA GLY A 106 -16.22 -7.40 18.05
C GLY A 106 -17.18 -6.52 18.85
N PRO A 107 -16.65 -5.64 19.72
CA PRO A 107 -17.44 -4.71 20.51
C PRO A 107 -18.03 -3.57 19.66
N GLN A 108 -18.98 -2.84 20.25
CA GLN A 108 -19.69 -1.73 19.58
C GLN A 108 -18.77 -0.58 19.14
N ASP A 109 -17.63 -0.40 19.81
CA ASP A 109 -16.65 0.65 19.48
C ASP A 109 -16.00 0.46 18.10
N THR A 110 -16.12 -0.73 17.51
CA THR A 110 -15.62 -1.01 16.15
C THR A 110 -16.38 -0.27 15.06
N ALA A 111 -17.57 0.28 15.34
CA ALA A 111 -18.33 1.12 14.42
C ALA A 111 -17.54 2.35 13.92
N GLU A 112 -16.60 2.84 14.72
CA GLU A 112 -15.76 3.99 14.39
C GLU A 112 -14.39 3.60 13.83
N LYS A 113 -14.10 2.29 13.71
CA LYS A 113 -12.77 1.79 13.35
C LYS A 113 -12.75 1.20 11.96
N LEU A 114 -11.73 1.58 11.20
CA LEU A 114 -11.51 1.12 9.84
C LEU A 114 -10.22 0.32 9.78
N ARG A 115 -10.19 -0.70 8.92
CA ARG A 115 -8.97 -1.46 8.67
C ARG A 115 -7.94 -0.58 7.97
N THR A 116 -6.71 -0.53 8.48
CA THR A 116 -5.60 0.15 7.80
C THR A 116 -5.42 -0.41 6.39
N VAL A 117 -5.65 0.40 5.36
CA VAL A 117 -5.52 -0.04 3.97
C VAL A 117 -4.02 -0.14 3.63
N PRO A 118 -3.57 -1.25 3.02
CA PRO A 118 -2.20 -1.35 2.52
C PRO A 118 -1.91 -0.29 1.45
N LEU A 119 -0.76 0.38 1.54
CA LEU A 119 -0.37 1.47 0.63
C LEU A 119 0.29 0.97 -0.67
N TRP A 120 0.40 -0.34 -0.86
CA TRP A 120 0.81 -0.90 -2.15
C TRP A 120 -0.07 -0.42 -3.33
N GLY A 121 0.56 0.11 -4.38
CA GLY A 121 -0.14 0.68 -5.52
C GLY A 121 -0.95 1.94 -5.19
N LEU A 122 -0.61 2.68 -4.13
CA LEU A 122 -1.26 3.94 -3.75
C LEU A 122 -1.30 4.92 -4.93
N ARG A 123 -0.22 5.00 -5.72
CA ARG A 123 -0.12 5.89 -6.90
C ARG A 123 -1.17 5.64 -7.98
N MET A 124 -1.83 4.47 -7.97
CA MET A 124 -2.86 4.10 -8.94
C MET A 124 -4.28 4.44 -8.46
N LYS A 125 -4.44 4.96 -7.24
CA LYS A 125 -5.74 5.33 -6.69
C LYS A 125 -6.11 6.76 -7.10
N ALA A 126 -7.36 6.94 -7.54
CA ALA A 126 -7.90 8.27 -7.88
C ALA A 126 -8.62 8.95 -6.71
N ARG A 127 -8.99 8.19 -5.68
CA ARG A 127 -9.72 8.65 -4.49
C ARG A 127 -9.18 7.90 -3.27
N PHE A 128 -9.16 8.59 -2.14
CA PHE A 128 -8.55 8.11 -0.90
C PHE A 128 -9.56 8.09 0.25
N MET A 129 -9.15 7.45 1.35
CA MET A 129 -9.99 7.09 2.50
C MET A 129 -11.09 6.08 2.12
N HIS A 130 -11.74 5.50 3.13
CA HIS A 130 -12.77 4.48 2.93
C HIS A 130 -14.03 5.03 2.23
N ASP A 131 -14.26 6.35 2.37
CA ASP A 131 -15.43 7.06 1.83
C ASP A 131 -15.20 7.67 0.43
N LEU A 132 -13.97 7.56 -0.11
CA LEU A 132 -13.60 8.04 -1.45
C LEU A 132 -13.79 9.55 -1.68
N THR A 133 -13.88 10.35 -0.61
CA THR A 133 -14.12 11.80 -0.71
C THR A 133 -12.83 12.63 -0.84
N SER A 134 -11.67 12.06 -0.48
CA SER A 134 -10.37 12.72 -0.68
C SER A 134 -9.85 12.53 -2.10
N LEU A 135 -9.50 13.63 -2.77
CA LEU A 135 -8.99 13.64 -4.14
C LEU A 135 -7.46 13.71 -4.23
N THR A 136 -6.80 14.06 -3.13
CA THR A 136 -5.33 14.10 -3.03
C THR A 136 -4.85 13.32 -1.82
N ILE A 137 -3.60 12.87 -1.86
CA ILE A 137 -2.93 12.20 -0.73
C ILE A 137 -2.85 13.18 0.46
N GLU A 138 -2.55 14.46 0.20
CA GLU A 138 -2.48 15.48 1.26
C GLU A 138 -3.83 15.67 1.95
N ASP A 139 -4.94 15.75 1.21
CA ASP A 139 -6.28 15.84 1.79
C ASP A 139 -6.62 14.60 2.62
N ALA A 140 -6.21 13.41 2.17
CA ALA A 140 -6.38 12.19 2.93
C ALA A 140 -5.60 12.23 4.25
N ILE A 141 -4.32 12.65 4.22
CA ILE A 141 -3.49 12.79 5.41
C ILE A 141 -4.13 13.78 6.41
N ARG A 142 -4.59 14.94 5.94
CA ARG A 142 -5.21 15.98 6.79
C ARG A 142 -6.51 15.53 7.46
N ARG A 143 -7.19 14.53 6.90
CA ARG A 143 -8.42 13.96 7.48
C ARG A 143 -8.16 12.91 8.55
N HIS A 144 -6.92 12.46 8.73
CA HIS A 144 -6.60 11.54 9.82
C HIS A 144 -6.80 12.24 11.18
N GLN A 145 -7.72 11.72 11.99
CA GLN A 145 -8.03 12.17 13.34
C GLN A 145 -7.90 10.99 14.31
N GLY A 146 -8.65 10.98 15.42
CA GLY A 146 -8.63 9.88 16.40
C GLY A 146 -7.22 9.51 16.85
N GLU A 147 -6.87 8.24 16.70
CA GLU A 147 -5.56 7.66 17.01
C GLU A 147 -4.43 8.30 16.18
N ALA A 148 -4.72 8.70 14.94
CA ALA A 148 -3.76 9.31 14.01
C ALA A 148 -3.67 10.84 14.12
N LYS A 149 -4.44 11.49 15.01
CA LYS A 149 -4.47 12.96 15.16
C LYS A 149 -3.10 13.56 15.45
N HIS A 150 -2.23 12.86 16.18
CA HIS A 150 -0.88 13.37 16.43
C HIS A 150 -0.01 13.37 15.15
N VAL A 151 -0.18 12.38 14.28
CA VAL A 151 0.56 12.25 13.01
C VAL A 151 0.14 13.37 12.08
N GLU A 152 -1.17 13.63 11.99
CA GLU A 152 -1.72 14.72 11.20
C GLU A 152 -1.19 16.09 11.63
N ARG A 153 -1.11 16.35 12.94
CA ARG A 153 -0.49 17.58 13.46
C ARG A 153 0.99 17.72 13.11
N ARG A 154 1.75 16.63 13.17
CA ARG A 154 3.17 16.63 12.77
C ARG A 154 3.32 16.89 11.27
N PHE A 155 2.47 16.27 10.44
CA PHE A 155 2.41 16.54 9.01
C PHE A 155 2.12 18.02 8.70
N LYS A 156 1.17 18.63 9.41
CA LYS A 156 0.91 20.09 9.31
C LYS A 156 2.14 20.94 9.61
N GLY A 157 2.99 20.50 10.53
CA GLY A 157 4.22 21.19 10.92
C GLY A 157 5.39 21.01 9.95
N LEU A 158 5.29 20.11 8.97
CA LEU A 158 6.32 19.94 7.94
C LEU A 158 6.39 21.18 7.03
N THR A 159 7.60 21.51 6.61
CA THR A 159 7.85 22.45 5.51
C THR A 159 7.28 21.91 4.20
N ASP A 160 7.10 22.77 3.20
CA ASP A 160 6.55 22.33 1.91
C ASP A 160 7.50 21.37 1.17
N ILE A 161 8.81 21.52 1.37
CA ILE A 161 9.81 20.57 0.85
C ILE A 161 9.63 19.19 1.50
N GLU A 162 9.51 19.13 2.83
CA GLU A 162 9.31 17.86 3.54
C GLU A 162 7.98 17.20 3.15
N LYS A 163 6.91 17.98 2.96
CA LYS A 163 5.63 17.44 2.44
C LYS A 163 5.82 16.83 1.06
N GLN A 164 6.49 17.54 0.14
CA GLN A 164 6.77 17.02 -1.20
C GLN A 164 7.62 15.74 -1.17
N GLN A 165 8.61 15.66 -0.28
CA GLN A 165 9.42 14.46 -0.08
C GLN A 165 8.58 13.28 0.42
N LEU A 166 7.73 13.51 1.42
CA LEU A 166 6.80 12.49 1.91
C LEU A 166 5.85 12.02 0.81
N ILE A 167 5.29 12.94 0.02
CA ILE A 167 4.44 12.59 -1.12
C ILE A 167 5.21 11.82 -2.19
N ALA A 168 6.47 12.16 -2.49
CA ALA A 168 7.31 11.42 -3.43
C ALA A 168 7.54 9.97 -2.97
N PHE A 169 7.76 9.76 -1.67
CA PHE A 169 7.82 8.42 -1.09
C PHE A 169 6.49 7.66 -1.27
N LEU A 170 5.36 8.28 -0.91
CA LEU A 170 4.03 7.66 -1.03
C LEU A 170 3.66 7.33 -2.48
N MET A 171 4.06 8.17 -3.44
CA MET A 171 3.90 7.92 -4.88
C MET A 171 4.81 6.82 -5.41
N SER A 172 5.87 6.44 -4.68
CA SER A 172 6.67 5.26 -5.01
C SER A 172 5.94 3.96 -4.70
N LEU A 173 4.89 3.99 -3.86
CA LEU A 173 4.15 2.80 -3.42
C LEU A 173 3.10 2.33 -4.44
#